data_AF-A0A9B0F5T2-F1
#
_entry.id   AF-A0A9B0F5T2-F1
#
_cell.length_a   1.000
_cell.length_b   1.000
_cell.length_c   1.000
_cell.angle_alpha   90.00
_cell.angle_beta   90.00
_cell.angle_gamma   90.00
#
_symmetry.space_group_name_H-M   'P 1'
#
loop_
_entity.id
_entity.type
_entity.pdbx_description
1 polymer ?
#
loop_
_entity_poly.entity_id
_entity_poly.type
_entity_poly.pdbx_seq_one_letter_code
_entity_poly.pdbx_strand_id
1 'polypeptide(L)'
;MLRLNVNDLLKQKQNLILLKYLSSQTKSSTSKINSNVVGLSEKCCKIPNTPVGPRAAKNKEYKNPEYFCYHIDTFGEAEVELAKYRLPAPSNRIPFNK
;
A
#
# COMPACT_ATOMS: atom_id res chain seq x y z
N MET A 1 -8.00 37.60 -22.99
CA MET A 1 -7.11 36.61 -23.65
C MET A 1 -5.80 36.55 -22.89
N LEU A 2 -5.58 35.49 -22.11
CA LEU A 2 -4.34 35.30 -21.36
C LEU A 2 -3.23 34.92 -22.35
N ARG A 3 -2.25 35.80 -22.57
CA ARG A 3 -1.06 35.48 -23.36
C ARG A 3 -0.23 34.50 -22.54
N LEU A 4 -0.15 33.26 -23.00
CA LEU A 4 0.77 32.26 -22.43
C LEU A 4 2.20 32.71 -22.74
N ASN A 5 3.00 32.91 -21.70
CA ASN A 5 4.42 33.22 -21.84
C ASN A 5 5.14 32.01 -22.45
N VAL A 6 5.89 32.26 -23.52
CA VAL A 6 6.63 31.23 -24.29
C VAL A 6 7.59 30.44 -23.39
N ASN A 7 8.12 31.10 -22.36
CA ASN A 7 9.02 30.50 -21.37
C ASN A 7 8.32 29.45 -20.50
N ASP A 8 7.06 29.67 -20.12
CA ASP A 8 6.29 28.71 -19.33
C ASP A 8 5.92 27.48 -20.17
N LEU A 9 5.62 27.68 -21.46
CA LEU A 9 5.36 26.58 -22.39
C LEU A 9 6.61 25.71 -22.62
N LEU A 10 7.79 26.33 -22.77
CA LEU A 10 9.05 25.60 -22.93
C LEU A 10 9.40 24.80 -21.66
N LYS A 11 9.17 25.37 -20.47
CA LYS A 11 9.41 24.71 -19.19
C LYS A 11 8.45 23.53 -18.96
N GLN A 12 7.17 23.68 -19.33
CA GLN A 12 6.20 22.58 -19.31
C GLN A 12 6.60 21.43 -20.26
N LYS A 13 7.07 21.75 -21.47
CA LYS A 13 7.52 20.74 -22.44
C LYS A 13 8.76 19.97 -21.95
N GLN A 14 9.72 20.63 -21.32
CA GLN A 14 10.90 19.99 -20.74
C GLN A 14 10.53 19.00 -19.62
N ASN A 15 9.59 19.38 -18.73
CA ASN A 15 9.11 18.49 -17.67
C ASN A 15 8.41 17.24 -18.23
N LEU A 16 7.61 17.37 -19.30
CA LEU A 16 6.94 16.23 -19.93
C LEU A 16 7.93 15.23 -20.58
N ILE A 17 9.05 15.72 -21.12
CA ILE A 17 10.10 14.86 -21.70
C ILE A 17 10.80 14.06 -20.59
N LEU A 18 11.08 14.68 -19.45
CA LEU A 18 11.70 14.02 -18.30
C LEU A 18 10.79 12.92 -17.70
N LEU A 19 9.49 13.18 -17.59
CA LEU A 19 8.52 12.18 -17.11
C LEU A 19 8.42 10.95 -18.03
N LYS A 20 8.48 11.14 -19.35
CA LYS A 20 8.48 10.02 -20.32
C LYS A 20 9.76 9.17 -20.23
N TYR A 21 10.90 9.77 -19.93
CA TYR A 21 12.16 9.03 -19.81
C TYR A 21 12.18 8.19 -18.52
N LEU A 22 11.63 8.70 -17.41
CA LEU A 22 11.53 7.98 -16.14
C LEU A 22 10.58 6.78 -16.19
N SER A 23 9.46 6.86 -16.94
CA SER A 23 8.51 5.75 -17.03
C SER A 23 9.05 4.56 -17.84
N SER A 24 10.03 4.77 -18.72
CA SER A 24 10.63 3.71 -19.53
C SER A 24 11.61 2.79 -18.77
N GLN A 25 12.02 3.18 -17.56
CA GLN A 25 13.04 2.45 -16.79
C GLN A 25 12.48 1.45 -15.78
N THR A 26 11.15 1.29 -15.68
CA THR A 26 10.57 0.24 -14.84
C THR A 26 10.69 -1.11 -15.55
N LYS A 27 11.86 -1.74 -15.45
CA LYS A 27 12.01 -3.17 -15.72
C LYS A 27 11.10 -3.91 -14.75
N SER A 28 10.05 -4.55 -15.27
CA SER A 28 9.24 -5.50 -14.52
C SER A 28 10.10 -6.71 -14.19
N SER A 29 10.93 -6.58 -13.14
CA SER A 29 11.52 -7.74 -12.50
C SER A 29 10.35 -8.59 -12.01
N THR A 30 10.07 -9.70 -12.67
CA THR A 30 9.27 -10.78 -12.11
C THR A 30 10.04 -11.34 -10.91
N SER A 31 9.95 -10.63 -9.78
CA SER A 31 10.48 -11.10 -8.52
C SER A 31 9.82 -12.45 -8.24
N LYS A 32 10.65 -13.48 -8.07
CA LYS A 32 10.21 -14.78 -7.56
C LYS A 32 9.43 -14.47 -6.29
N ILE A 33 8.11 -14.62 -6.33
CA ILE A 33 7.26 -14.39 -5.17
C ILE A 33 7.68 -15.46 -4.16
N ASN A 34 8.38 -15.04 -3.12
CA ASN A 34 8.75 -15.92 -2.04
C ASN A 34 7.45 -16.35 -1.38
N SER A 35 7.02 -17.59 -1.56
CA SER A 35 5.74 -18.09 -1.04
C SER A 35 5.71 -18.16 0.48
N ASN A 36 6.86 -17.99 1.12
CA ASN A 36 7.02 -17.94 2.57
C ASN A 36 7.05 -16.49 3.08
N VAL A 37 6.05 -15.68 2.69
CA VAL A 37 5.81 -14.41 3.38
C VAL A 37 4.98 -14.72 4.61
N VAL A 38 5.57 -14.52 5.79
CA VAL A 38 4.83 -14.52 7.05
C VAL A 38 3.78 -13.41 6.93
N GLY A 39 2.50 -13.79 6.93
CA GLY A 39 1.39 -12.84 6.89
C GLY A 39 1.34 -11.97 8.14
N LEU A 40 0.25 -11.23 8.32
CA LEU A 40 0.04 -10.46 9.56
C LEU A 40 0.07 -11.40 10.77
N SER A 41 0.62 -10.93 11.88
CA SER A 41 0.71 -11.73 13.10
C SER A 41 -0.68 -11.96 13.72
N GLU A 42 -0.73 -12.88 14.69
CA GLU A 42 -1.95 -13.16 15.46
C GLU A 42 -2.47 -11.95 16.24
N LYS A 43 -1.65 -10.90 16.43
CA LYS A 43 -2.10 -9.62 17.01
C LYS A 43 -3.07 -8.88 16.11
N CYS A 44 -2.87 -8.96 14.79
CA CYS A 44 -3.76 -8.35 13.81
C CYS A 44 -5.01 -9.20 13.62
N CYS A 45 -4.83 -10.46 13.22
CA CYS A 45 -5.94 -11.37 12.94
C CYS A 45 -5.59 -12.79 13.37
N LYS A 46 -6.37 -13.32 14.30
CA LYS A 46 -6.28 -14.73 14.68
C LYS A 46 -7.08 -15.58 13.69
N ILE A 47 -6.40 -16.45 12.96
CA ILE A 47 -7.06 -17.38 12.02
C ILE A 47 -7.82 -18.44 12.84
N PRO A 48 -9.15 -18.52 12.73
CA PRO A 48 -9.92 -19.45 13.54
C PRO A 48 -9.83 -20.87 12.97
N ASN A 49 -9.38 -21.81 13.79
CA ASN A 49 -9.46 -23.26 13.49
C ASN A 49 -10.83 -23.85 13.82
N THR A 50 -11.65 -23.11 14.56
CA THR A 50 -13.01 -23.50 14.95
C THR A 50 -14.04 -22.66 14.19
N PRO A 51 -15.27 -23.15 13.99
CA PRO A 51 -16.35 -22.33 13.44
C PRO A 51 -16.60 -21.10 14.30
N VAL A 52 -16.68 -19.92 13.68
CA VAL A 52 -16.91 -18.63 14.36
C VAL A 52 -18.34 -18.14 14.22
N GLY A 53 -19.19 -18.94 13.58
CA GLY A 53 -20.61 -18.67 13.42
C GLY A 53 -21.30 -19.72 12.53
N PRO A 54 -22.62 -19.59 12.32
CA PRO A 54 -23.35 -20.45 11.40
C PRO A 54 -22.76 -20.34 10.00
N ARG A 55 -22.37 -21.48 9.41
CA ARG A 55 -21.73 -21.56 8.07
C ARG A 55 -20.40 -20.80 7.92
N ALA A 56 -19.86 -20.19 8.98
CA ALA A 56 -18.61 -19.43 8.98
C ALA A 56 -17.45 -20.30 9.51
N ALA A 57 -16.90 -21.13 8.62
CA ALA A 57 -15.69 -21.93 8.85
C ALA A 57 -15.00 -22.19 7.52
N LYS A 58 -13.70 -22.49 7.53
CA LYS A 58 -12.89 -22.68 6.31
C LYS A 58 -13.40 -23.77 5.37
N ASN A 59 -13.99 -24.82 5.93
CA ASN A 59 -14.58 -25.94 5.20
C ASN A 59 -16.06 -25.73 4.83
N LYS A 60 -16.66 -24.58 5.17
CA LYS A 60 -18.06 -24.28 4.89
C LYS A 60 -18.17 -23.27 3.74
N GLU A 61 -19.37 -22.77 3.52
CA GLU A 61 -19.73 -21.91 2.40
C GLU A 61 -19.17 -20.50 2.50
N TYR A 62 -19.23 -19.88 3.69
CA TYR A 62 -18.66 -18.56 3.89
C TYR A 62 -17.13 -18.66 4.00
N LYS A 63 -16.43 -18.10 3.01
CA LYS A 63 -14.99 -18.33 2.80
C LYS A 63 -14.07 -17.45 3.65
N ASN A 64 -14.57 -16.40 4.29
CA ASN A 64 -13.78 -15.45 5.06
C ASN A 64 -14.16 -15.39 6.55
N PRO A 65 -14.09 -16.51 7.30
CA PRO A 65 -14.45 -16.54 8.72
C PRO A 65 -13.62 -15.56 9.57
N GLU A 66 -12.39 -15.22 9.15
CA GLU A 66 -11.50 -14.26 9.83
C GLU A 66 -12.14 -12.91 10.11
N TYR A 67 -13.07 -12.47 9.26
CA TYR A 67 -13.77 -11.20 9.44
C TYR A 67 -14.45 -11.08 10.81
N PHE A 68 -14.92 -12.21 11.37
CA PHE A 68 -15.59 -12.24 12.68
C PHE A 68 -14.61 -12.24 13.85
N CYS A 69 -13.30 -12.37 13.59
CA CYS A 69 -12.26 -12.43 14.62
C CYS A 69 -11.52 -11.10 14.82
N TYR A 70 -11.92 -10.03 14.13
CA TYR A 70 -11.30 -8.72 14.29
C TYR A 70 -11.63 -8.08 15.64
N HIS A 71 -10.62 -7.42 16.22
CA HIS A 71 -10.77 -6.54 17.37
C HIS A 71 -10.78 -5.09 16.92
N ILE A 72 -11.18 -4.18 17.81
CA ILE A 72 -11.15 -2.73 17.57
C ILE A 72 -9.74 -2.25 17.18
N ASP A 73 -8.71 -2.88 17.75
CA ASP A 73 -7.31 -2.52 17.56
C ASP A 73 -6.64 -3.20 16.36
N THR A 74 -7.33 -4.16 15.71
CA THR A 74 -6.77 -4.94 14.58
C THR A 74 -6.19 -4.04 13.49
N PHE A 75 -6.85 -2.92 13.20
CA PHE A 75 -6.38 -1.98 12.18
C PHE A 75 -5.08 -1.28 12.61
N GLY A 76 -4.97 -0.87 13.87
CA GLY A 76 -3.78 -0.21 14.40
C GLY A 76 -2.57 -1.16 14.46
N GLU A 77 -2.78 -2.40 14.90
CA GLU A 77 -1.72 -3.42 14.92
C GLU A 77 -1.22 -3.71 13.49
N ALA A 78 -2.13 -3.79 12.51
CA ALA A 78 -1.75 -3.98 11.12
C ALA A 78 -0.92 -2.81 10.57
N GLU A 79 -1.24 -1.58 10.96
CA GLU A 79 -0.44 -0.41 10.59
C GLU A 79 0.98 -0.48 11.16
N VAL A 80 1.13 -0.85 12.43
CA VAL A 80 2.44 -0.99 13.09
C VAL A 80 3.28 -2.08 12.43
N GLU A 81 2.68 -3.22 12.09
CA GLU A 81 3.39 -4.31 11.39
C GLU A 81 3.81 -3.93 9.97
N LEU A 82 2.90 -3.27 9.22
CA LEU A 82 3.17 -2.85 7.85
C LEU A 82 4.20 -1.71 7.77
N ALA A 83 4.33 -0.88 8.80
CA ALA A 83 5.27 0.25 8.83
C ALA A 83 6.73 -0.18 8.53
N LYS A 84 7.12 -1.39 8.93
CA LYS A 84 8.46 -1.96 8.67
C LYS A 84 8.77 -2.13 7.18
N TYR A 85 7.73 -2.32 6.37
CA TYR A 85 7.83 -2.57 4.93
C TYR A 85 7.51 -1.33 4.09
N ARG A 86 7.10 -0.22 4.72
CA ARG A 86 6.79 1.04 4.03
C ARG A 86 8.08 1.76 3.61
N LEU A 87 8.00 2.48 2.50
CA LEU A 87 9.03 3.43 2.09
C LEU A 87 9.04 4.65 3.03
N PRO A 88 10.18 5.34 3.18
CA PRO A 88 10.22 6.59 3.93
C PRO A 88 9.25 7.62 3.33
N ALA A 89 8.55 8.34 4.19
CA ALA A 89 7.65 9.41 3.77
C ALA A 89 8.45 10.53 3.07
N PRO A 90 7.90 11.15 2.01
CA PRO A 90 8.52 12.32 1.41
C PRO A 90 8.54 13.47 2.42
N SER A 91 9.62 14.24 2.45
CA SER A 91 9.73 15.44 3.26
C SER A 91 9.82 16.69 2.38
N ASN A 92 9.28 17.80 2.87
CA ASN A 92 9.54 19.10 2.27
C ASN A 92 10.98 19.53 2.59
N ARG A 93 11.62 20.30 1.69
CA ARG A 93 12.98 20.82 1.92
C ARG A 93 13.07 21.71 3.16
N ILE A 94 12.00 22.42 3.47
CA ILE A 94 11.91 23.37 4.58
C ILE A 94 10.88 22.82 5.57
N PRO A 95 11.23 22.67 6.87
CA PRO A 95 10.28 22.23 7.88
C PRO A 95 9.19 23.27 8.08
N PHE A 96 7.97 22.81 8.37
CA PHE A 96 6.89 23.71 8.75
C PHE A 96 7.13 24.24 10.16
N ASN A 97 7.49 25.52 10.28
CA ASN A 97 7.46 26.22 11.56
C ASN A 97 6.04 26.73 11.79
N LYS A 98 5.48 26.37 12.95
CA LYS A 98 4.14 26.75 13.38
C LYS A 98 4.14 28.10 14.09
#